data_AF-A0A087SMU9-F1
#
_entry.id   AF-A0A087SMU9-F1
#
_cell.length_a   1.000
_cell.length_b   1.000
_cell.length_c   1.000
_cell.angle_alpha   90.00
_cell.angle_beta   90.00
_cell.angle_gamma   90.00
#
_symmetry.space_group_name_H-M   'P 1'
#
loop_
_entity.id
_entity.type
_entity.pdbx_description
1 polymer ?
#
loop_
_entity_poly.entity_id
_entity_poly.type
_entity_poly.pdbx_seq_one_letter_code
_entity_poly.pdbx_strand_id
1 'polypeptide(L)'
;MHAVDPSKTGSTNLDVLLYCYYGGLVETTRRRYACALWFFECALSVPSGVVSAVTIAAAKKWMLLHVLHKASVGVLPKSAPPILSRTVKSECALYLTAGRHLTAVGPLPDLASWLETSAPAFIQVLKRMERGDGNWGLLQLALQASKARAVRRLTKVYTTIAFEKAAELVRALFLCPCLVKWM
;
A
#
# COMPACT_ATOMS: atom_id res chain seq x y z
N MET A 1 -26.89 -13.61 6.03
CA MET A 1 -25.76 -14.23 5.32
C MET A 1 -26.35 -15.25 4.39
N HIS A 2 -26.29 -15.05 3.07
CA HIS A 2 -26.77 -16.09 2.14
C HIS A 2 -25.73 -17.20 2.14
N ALA A 3 -26.01 -18.27 2.89
CA ALA A 3 -25.19 -19.46 2.85
C ALA A 3 -25.33 -20.07 1.45
N VAL A 4 -24.22 -20.18 0.73
CA VAL A 4 -24.18 -20.91 -0.54
C VAL A 4 -24.16 -22.39 -0.17
N ASP A 5 -25.21 -23.12 -0.49
CA ASP A 5 -25.33 -24.57 -0.24
C ASP A 5 -24.30 -25.33 -1.09
N PRO A 6 -23.21 -25.88 -0.51
CA PRO A 6 -22.14 -26.50 -1.29
C PRO A 6 -22.62 -27.70 -2.11
N SER A 7 -23.65 -28.39 -1.63
CA SER A 7 -24.25 -29.57 -2.27
C SER A 7 -24.97 -29.26 -3.59
N LYS A 8 -25.34 -27.99 -3.83
CA LYS A 8 -26.06 -27.57 -5.05
C LYS A 8 -25.15 -26.89 -6.07
N THR A 9 -24.15 -26.15 -5.61
CA THR A 9 -23.27 -25.33 -6.47
C THR A 9 -21.87 -25.91 -6.63
N GLY A 10 -21.43 -26.83 -5.76
CA GLY A 10 -20.06 -27.34 -5.75
C GLY A 10 -19.00 -26.28 -5.43
N SER A 11 -19.41 -25.11 -4.93
CA SER A 11 -18.52 -23.98 -4.62
C SER A 11 -18.95 -23.30 -3.33
N THR A 12 -17.96 -22.83 -2.59
CA THR A 12 -18.11 -22.10 -1.34
C THR A 12 -17.79 -20.61 -1.52
N ASN A 13 -18.21 -19.78 -0.56
CA ASN A 13 -17.86 -18.36 -0.55
C ASN A 13 -16.33 -18.12 -0.53
N LEU A 14 -15.56 -19.06 0.03
CA LEU A 14 -14.10 -18.99 0.05
C LEU A 14 -13.50 -19.12 -1.35
N ASP A 15 -14.10 -19.89 -2.25
CA ASP A 15 -13.59 -20.09 -3.60
C ASP A 15 -13.62 -18.77 -4.40
N VAL A 16 -14.68 -17.98 -4.24
CA VAL A 16 -14.80 -16.64 -4.83
C VAL A 16 -13.75 -15.68 -4.27
N LEU A 17 -13.52 -15.72 -2.95
CA LEU A 17 -12.50 -14.91 -2.27
C LEU A 17 -11.09 -15.27 -2.74
N LEU A 18 -10.78 -16.57 -2.85
CA LEU A 18 -9.50 -17.07 -3.32
C LEU A 18 -9.28 -16.74 -4.79
N TYR A 19 -10.30 -16.87 -5.64
CA TYR A 19 -10.24 -16.47 -7.03
C TYR A 19 -9.85 -15.00 -7.19
N CYS A 20 -10.54 -14.10 -6.48
CA CYS A 20 -10.21 -12.67 -6.50
C CYS A 20 -8.82 -12.38 -5.95
N TYR A 21 -8.42 -13.05 -4.87
CA TYR A 21 -7.11 -12.86 -4.25
C TYR A 21 -5.95 -13.31 -5.16
N TYR A 22 -6.04 -14.50 -5.74
CA TYR A 22 -5.01 -15.02 -6.65
C TYR A 22 -5.01 -14.28 -7.98
N GLY A 23 -6.17 -13.88 -8.51
CA GLY A 23 -6.27 -13.01 -9.69
C GLY A 23 -5.54 -11.68 -9.47
N GLY A 24 -5.74 -11.05 -8.30
CA GLY A 24 -5.01 -9.85 -7.91
C GLY A 24 -3.50 -10.09 -7.80
N LEU A 25 -3.07 -11.24 -7.29
CA LEU A 25 -1.65 -11.59 -7.19
C LEU A 25 -1.00 -11.76 -8.56
N VAL A 26 -1.64 -12.48 -9.48
CA VAL A 26 -1.16 -12.67 -10.86
C VAL A 26 -1.07 -11.34 -11.61
N GLU A 27 -2.07 -10.49 -11.51
CA GLU A 27 -2.01 -9.17 -12.16
C GLU A 27 -0.96 -8.25 -11.52
N THR A 28 -0.68 -8.42 -10.23
CA THR A 28 0.41 -7.71 -9.53
C THR A 28 1.77 -8.11 -10.08
N THR A 29 2.03 -9.41 -10.28
CA THR A 29 3.30 -9.89 -10.86
C THR A 29 3.47 -9.45 -12.31
N ARG A 30 2.37 -9.36 -13.06
CA ARG A 30 2.34 -8.80 -14.43
C ARG A 30 2.45 -7.27 -14.49
N ARG A 31 2.59 -6.60 -13.34
CA ARG A 31 2.65 -5.12 -13.20
C ARG A 31 1.43 -4.38 -13.75
N ARG A 32 0.30 -5.07 -13.90
CA ARG A 32 -0.99 -4.48 -14.31
C ARG A 32 -1.73 -4.01 -13.06
N TYR A 33 -1.19 -2.96 -12.44
CA TYR A 33 -1.65 -2.52 -11.12
C TYR A 33 -3.11 -2.06 -11.08
N ALA A 34 -3.65 -1.52 -12.18
CA ALA A 34 -5.06 -1.15 -12.26
C ALA A 34 -5.98 -2.37 -12.17
N CYS A 35 -5.68 -3.43 -12.93
CA CYS A 35 -6.42 -4.69 -12.89
C CYS A 35 -6.25 -5.39 -11.54
N ALA A 36 -5.03 -5.40 -10.99
CA ALA A 36 -4.78 -5.97 -9.67
C ALA A 36 -5.59 -5.28 -8.57
N LEU A 37 -5.66 -3.94 -8.60
CA LEU A 37 -6.48 -3.16 -7.67
C LEU A 37 -7.95 -3.53 -7.78
N TRP A 38 -8.48 -3.69 -8.99
CA TRP A 38 -9.87 -4.10 -9.21
C TRP A 38 -10.15 -5.49 -8.60
N PHE A 39 -9.29 -6.49 -8.85
CA PHE A 39 -9.44 -7.82 -8.26
C PHE A 39 -9.43 -7.79 -6.72
N PHE A 40 -8.55 -7.01 -6.12
CA PHE A 40 -8.55 -6.85 -4.67
C PHE A 40 -9.76 -6.07 -4.16
N GLU A 41 -10.27 -5.06 -4.88
CA GLU A 41 -11.52 -4.37 -4.54
C GLU A 41 -12.73 -5.31 -4.58
N CYS A 42 -12.77 -6.24 -5.54
CA CYS A 42 -13.76 -7.31 -5.58
C CYS A 42 -13.66 -8.19 -4.32
N ALA A 43 -12.47 -8.61 -3.92
CA ALA A 43 -12.27 -9.40 -2.70
C ALA A 43 -12.71 -8.68 -1.42
N LEU A 44 -12.55 -7.35 -1.36
CA LEU A 44 -12.97 -6.51 -0.23
C LEU A 44 -14.48 -6.21 -0.23
N SER A 45 -15.13 -6.28 -1.38
CA SER A 45 -16.57 -6.01 -1.54
C SER A 45 -17.45 -7.23 -1.26
N VAL A 46 -16.86 -8.42 -1.07
CA VAL A 46 -17.62 -9.63 -0.76
C VAL A 46 -18.35 -9.44 0.58
N PRO A 47 -19.69 -9.53 0.62
CA PRO A 47 -20.45 -9.38 1.85
C PRO A 47 -20.21 -10.61 2.74
N SER A 48 -19.46 -10.45 3.82
CA SER A 48 -19.25 -11.49 4.82
C SER A 48 -19.56 -10.96 6.23
N GLY A 49 -20.27 -11.78 7.01
CA GLY A 49 -20.48 -11.54 8.45
C GLY A 49 -19.24 -11.80 9.30
N VAL A 50 -18.25 -12.52 8.77
CA VAL A 50 -16.95 -12.77 9.43
C VAL A 50 -15.82 -12.43 8.48
N VAL A 51 -14.82 -11.68 8.94
CA VAL A 51 -13.69 -11.30 8.10
C VAL A 51 -12.72 -12.48 7.98
N SER A 52 -12.51 -12.95 6.75
CA SER A 52 -11.56 -14.03 6.48
C SER A 52 -10.12 -13.51 6.50
N ALA A 53 -9.16 -14.39 6.81
CA ALA A 53 -7.74 -14.08 6.72
C ALA A 53 -7.30 -13.69 5.29
N VAL A 54 -7.93 -14.29 4.27
CA VAL A 54 -7.69 -13.97 2.85
C VAL A 54 -8.09 -12.52 2.56
N THR A 55 -9.23 -12.06 3.08
CA THR A 55 -9.68 -10.67 2.93
C THR A 55 -8.70 -9.69 3.57
N ILE A 56 -8.14 -10.03 4.74
CA ILE A 56 -7.14 -9.19 5.42
C ILE A 56 -5.84 -9.15 4.61
N ALA A 57 -5.36 -10.30 4.12
CA ALA A 57 -4.18 -10.38 3.27
C ALA A 57 -4.36 -9.58 1.97
N ALA A 58 -5.55 -9.61 1.37
CA ALA A 58 -5.93 -8.80 0.22
C ALA A 58 -5.91 -7.30 0.55
N ALA A 59 -6.50 -6.89 1.69
CA ALA A 59 -6.51 -5.49 2.13
C ALA A 59 -5.11 -4.91 2.31
N LYS A 60 -4.20 -5.66 2.96
CA LYS A 60 -2.79 -5.28 3.14
C LYS A 60 -2.11 -5.00 1.80
N LYS A 61 -2.26 -5.92 0.83
CA LYS A 61 -1.67 -5.77 -0.52
C LYS A 61 -2.31 -4.64 -1.30
N TRP A 62 -3.63 -4.53 -1.26
CA TRP A 62 -4.39 -3.46 -1.91
C TRP A 62 -3.93 -2.07 -1.47
N MET A 63 -3.70 -1.86 -0.17
CA MET A 63 -3.19 -0.59 0.35
C MET A 63 -1.84 -0.21 -0.26
N LEU A 64 -0.89 -1.16 -0.31
CA LEU A 64 0.42 -0.91 -0.92
C LEU A 64 0.32 -0.66 -2.42
N LEU A 65 -0.52 -1.41 -3.13
CA LEU A 65 -0.80 -1.21 -4.55
C LEU A 65 -1.43 0.15 -4.83
N HIS A 66 -2.31 0.63 -3.95
CA HIS A 66 -2.94 1.93 -4.08
C HIS A 66 -1.91 3.06 -3.91
N VAL A 67 -1.00 2.90 -2.94
CA VAL A 67 0.14 3.82 -2.76
C VAL A 67 1.09 3.75 -3.96
N LEU A 68 1.35 2.55 -4.51
CA LEU A 68 2.22 2.35 -5.66
C LEU A 68 1.66 3.01 -6.93
N HIS A 69 0.40 2.74 -7.26
CA HIS A 69 -0.22 3.15 -8.51
C HIS A 69 -0.86 4.54 -8.47
N LYS A 70 -1.69 4.82 -7.45
CA LYS A 70 -2.51 6.05 -7.36
C LYS A 70 -1.89 7.15 -6.49
N ALA A 71 -0.76 6.88 -5.83
CA ALA A 71 -0.10 7.84 -4.92
C ALA A 71 -0.99 8.33 -3.76
N SER A 72 -1.92 7.50 -3.31
CA SER A 72 -2.87 7.84 -2.24
C SER A 72 -3.01 6.66 -1.27
N VAL A 73 -3.33 6.96 -0.01
CA VAL A 73 -3.70 5.95 0.99
C VAL A 73 -5.13 5.53 0.67
N GLY A 74 -5.29 4.38 0.02
CA GLY A 74 -6.58 3.94 -0.48
C GLY A 74 -7.70 4.01 0.55
N VAL A 75 -8.83 4.60 0.16
CA VAL A 75 -10.06 4.60 0.96
C VAL A 75 -10.85 3.34 0.62
N LEU A 76 -11.24 2.58 1.63
CA LEU A 76 -12.04 1.37 1.43
C LEU A 76 -13.26 1.67 0.54
N PRO A 77 -13.58 0.78 -0.41
CA PRO A 77 -14.70 1.00 -1.31
C PRO A 77 -16.00 1.09 -0.50
N LYS A 78 -16.95 1.91 -0.97
CA LYS A 78 -18.26 2.09 -0.30
C LYS A 78 -19.06 0.79 -0.19
N SER A 79 -18.78 -0.16 -1.07
CA SER A 79 -19.35 -1.52 -1.10
C SER A 79 -18.78 -2.46 -0.04
N ALA A 80 -17.70 -2.07 0.66
CA ALA A 80 -17.09 -2.91 1.68
C ALA A 80 -18.03 -3.10 2.88
N PRO A 81 -18.09 -4.31 3.47
CA PRO A 81 -18.91 -4.55 4.63
C PRO A 81 -18.38 -3.76 5.84
N PRO A 82 -19.25 -3.24 6.71
CA PRO A 82 -18.85 -2.34 7.81
C PRO A 82 -17.89 -3.01 8.80
N ILE A 83 -17.99 -4.32 8.99
CA ILE A 83 -17.08 -5.10 9.84
C ILE A 83 -15.62 -5.01 9.36
N LEU A 84 -15.40 -4.97 8.04
CA LEU A 84 -14.08 -4.86 7.44
C LEU A 84 -13.39 -3.54 7.79
N SER A 85 -14.15 -2.44 7.90
CA SER A 85 -13.59 -1.14 8.26
C SER A 85 -12.95 -1.13 9.66
N ARG A 86 -13.47 -1.92 10.60
CA ARG A 86 -12.92 -2.06 11.95
C ARG A 86 -11.68 -2.96 11.93
N THR A 87 -11.77 -4.10 11.27
CA THR A 87 -10.65 -5.06 11.15
C THR A 87 -9.46 -4.48 10.40
N VAL A 88 -9.69 -3.70 9.34
CA VAL A 88 -8.60 -3.04 8.60
C VAL A 88 -7.90 -2.01 9.48
N LYS A 89 -8.61 -1.29 10.35
CA LYS A 89 -7.98 -0.34 11.28
C LYS A 89 -7.08 -1.04 12.30
N SER A 90 -7.45 -2.23 12.80
CA SER A 90 -6.62 -2.98 13.75
C SER A 90 -5.47 -3.73 13.06
N GLU A 91 -5.79 -4.55 12.06
CA GLU A 91 -4.84 -5.49 11.43
C GLU A 91 -3.94 -4.85 10.37
N CYS A 92 -4.42 -3.79 9.72
CA CYS A 92 -3.68 -3.09 8.66
C CYS A 92 -3.13 -1.74 9.12
N ALA A 93 -3.07 -1.48 10.44
CA ALA A 93 -2.57 -0.23 11.01
C ALA A 93 -1.16 0.13 10.48
N LEU A 94 -0.26 -0.86 10.41
CA LEU A 94 1.11 -0.69 9.90
C LEU A 94 1.15 -0.29 8.41
N TYR A 95 0.22 -0.84 7.61
CA TYR A 95 0.13 -0.53 6.18
C TYR A 95 -0.45 0.86 5.94
N LEU A 96 -1.41 1.26 6.78
CA LEU A 96 -1.97 2.61 6.78
C LEU A 96 -0.93 3.66 7.15
N THR A 97 -0.15 3.44 8.22
CA THR A 97 0.91 4.37 8.60
C THR A 97 1.98 4.43 7.52
N ALA A 98 2.45 3.29 7.01
CA ALA A 98 3.41 3.24 5.91
C ALA A 98 2.90 4.00 4.66
N GLY A 99 1.65 3.78 4.28
CA GLY A 99 1.03 4.47 3.16
C GLY A 99 0.97 5.98 3.37
N ARG A 100 0.57 6.43 4.57
CA ARG A 100 0.55 7.86 4.93
C ARG A 100 1.93 8.48 4.81
N HIS A 101 2.97 7.85 5.35
CA HIS A 101 4.34 8.36 5.22
C HIS A 101 4.79 8.42 3.76
N LEU A 102 4.46 7.42 2.94
CA LEU A 102 4.84 7.38 1.51
C LEU A 102 4.09 8.40 0.65
N THR A 103 2.89 8.83 1.05
CA THR A 103 2.08 9.82 0.31
C THR A 103 2.18 11.24 0.87
N ALA A 104 2.51 11.38 2.17
CA ALA A 104 2.63 12.65 2.88
C ALA A 104 3.92 13.41 2.51
N VAL A 105 4.75 12.87 1.63
CA VAL A 105 5.92 13.54 1.04
C VAL A 105 5.45 14.76 0.22
N GLY A 106 5.15 15.83 0.95
CA GLY A 106 4.73 17.16 0.49
C GLY A 106 5.92 18.04 0.11
N PRO A 107 5.66 19.30 -0.31
CA PRO A 107 6.72 20.24 -0.67
C PRO A 107 7.63 20.56 0.53
N LEU A 108 8.84 20.96 0.18
CA LEU A 108 10.09 20.98 0.94
C LEU A 108 10.16 21.67 2.32
N PRO A 109 9.39 22.71 2.69
CA PRO A 109 9.61 23.39 3.98
C PRO A 109 9.13 22.59 5.20
N ASP A 110 8.24 21.61 5.02
CA ASP A 110 7.71 20.75 6.10
C ASP A 110 8.50 19.44 6.26
N LEU A 111 9.67 19.36 5.62
CA LEU A 111 10.47 18.14 5.57
C LEU A 111 11.36 17.96 6.80
N ALA A 112 11.89 19.06 7.35
CA ALA A 112 12.70 19.01 8.56
C ALA A 112 11.86 18.58 9.78
N SER A 113 10.68 19.18 9.94
CA SER A 113 9.68 18.80 10.94
C SER A 113 9.22 17.34 10.78
N TRP A 114 9.01 16.90 9.54
CA TRP A 114 8.67 15.52 9.24
C TRP A 114 9.81 14.55 9.54
N LEU A 115 11.05 14.91 9.25
CA LEU A 115 12.22 14.06 9.48
C LEU A 115 12.41 13.79 10.98
N GLU A 116 12.26 14.81 11.82
CA GLU A 116 12.44 14.68 13.27
C GLU A 116 11.30 13.90 13.92
N THR A 117 10.06 14.12 13.45
CA THR A 117 8.86 13.57 14.13
C THR A 117 8.42 12.22 13.54
N SER A 118 8.39 12.11 12.21
CA SER A 118 7.74 11.00 11.48
C SER A 118 8.71 9.94 10.96
N ALA A 119 9.97 10.29 10.69
CA ALA A 119 10.96 9.33 10.18
C ALA A 119 11.31 8.19 11.15
N PRO A 120 11.53 8.40 12.47
CA PRO A 120 11.84 7.28 13.37
C PRO A 120 10.69 6.27 13.45
N ALA A 121 9.44 6.76 13.47
CA ALA A 121 8.26 5.90 13.42
C ALA A 121 8.19 5.09 12.11
N PHE A 122 8.48 5.73 10.97
CA PHE A 122 8.49 5.05 9.67
C PHE A 122 9.54 3.93 9.60
N ILE A 123 10.75 4.14 10.13
CA ILE A 123 11.80 3.11 10.17
C ILE A 123 11.36 1.89 10.99
N GLN A 124 10.73 2.11 12.15
CA GLN A 124 10.24 1.01 12.97
C GLN A 124 9.14 0.22 12.24
N VAL A 125 8.26 0.91 11.50
CA VAL A 125 7.27 0.26 10.64
C VAL A 125 7.96 -0.59 9.57
N LEU A 126 8.98 -0.06 8.87
CA LEU A 126 9.71 -0.81 7.84
C LEU A 126 10.37 -2.08 8.40
N LYS A 127 11.08 -1.98 9.54
CA LYS A 127 11.70 -3.13 10.22
C LYS A 127 10.68 -4.20 10.62
N ARG A 128 9.49 -3.76 11.06
CA ARG A 128 8.40 -4.68 11.43
C ARG A 128 7.79 -5.35 10.21
N MET A 129 7.65 -4.63 9.09
CA MET A 129 7.17 -5.20 7.82
C MET A 129 8.15 -6.21 7.24
N GLU A 130 9.45 -5.95 7.34
CA GLU A 130 10.52 -6.84 6.85
C GLU A 130 10.49 -8.21 7.53
N ARG A 131 10.36 -8.24 8.86
CA ARG A 131 10.36 -9.48 9.65
C ARG A 131 8.99 -10.16 9.74
N GLY A 132 7.93 -9.43 9.42
CA GLY A 132 6.55 -9.86 9.67
C GLY A 132 5.92 -10.50 8.45
N ASP A 133 5.52 -9.67 7.48
CA ASP A 133 4.69 -10.10 6.36
C ASP A 133 5.55 -10.28 5.09
N GLY A 134 5.31 -11.33 4.30
CA GLY A 134 5.97 -11.57 3.00
C GLY A 134 5.63 -10.57 1.89
N ASN A 135 5.26 -9.33 2.23
CA ASN A 135 4.90 -8.24 1.31
C ASN A 135 6.04 -7.22 1.13
N TRP A 136 7.24 -7.50 1.65
CA TRP A 136 8.40 -6.61 1.59
C TRP A 136 8.73 -6.12 0.17
N GLY A 137 8.71 -7.02 -0.82
CA GLY A 137 8.99 -6.64 -2.22
C GLY A 137 8.01 -5.60 -2.77
N LEU A 138 6.73 -5.67 -2.39
CA LEU A 138 5.73 -4.69 -2.82
C LEU A 138 5.95 -3.32 -2.15
N LEU A 139 6.42 -3.33 -0.91
CA LEU A 139 6.80 -2.12 -0.17
C LEU A 139 8.04 -1.46 -0.78
N GLN A 140 9.05 -2.24 -1.16
CA GLN A 140 10.22 -1.73 -1.88
C GLN A 140 9.84 -1.08 -3.21
N LEU A 141 8.95 -1.72 -3.99
CA LEU A 141 8.41 -1.12 -5.21
C LEU A 141 7.66 0.19 -4.94
N ALA A 142 6.85 0.24 -3.87
CA ALA A 142 6.15 1.46 -3.47
C ALA A 142 7.11 2.59 -3.08
N LEU A 143 8.22 2.27 -2.39
CA LEU A 143 9.28 3.21 -2.04
C LEU A 143 9.98 3.76 -3.30
N GLN A 144 10.36 2.88 -4.24
CA GLN A 144 10.96 3.27 -5.52
C GLN A 144 10.02 4.17 -6.34
N ALA A 145 8.73 3.82 -6.40
CA ALA A 145 7.74 4.65 -7.08
C ALA A 145 7.56 6.01 -6.41
N SER A 146 7.62 6.08 -5.07
CA SER A 146 7.58 7.35 -4.35
C SER A 146 8.77 8.25 -4.70
N LYS A 147 9.98 7.69 -4.79
CA LYS A 147 11.18 8.41 -5.25
C LYS A 147 11.02 8.94 -6.67
N ALA A 148 10.56 8.08 -7.60
CA ALA A 148 10.31 8.47 -8.97
C ALA A 148 9.26 9.60 -9.07
N ARG A 149 8.24 9.59 -8.21
CA ARG A 149 7.25 10.68 -8.11
C ARG A 149 7.84 11.98 -7.57
N ALA A 150 8.71 11.92 -6.57
CA ALA A 150 9.39 13.09 -6.04
C ALA A 150 10.23 13.77 -7.14
N VAL A 151 11.00 12.99 -7.91
CA VAL A 151 11.76 13.49 -9.06
C VAL A 151 10.84 14.14 -10.11
N ARG A 152 9.75 13.46 -10.50
CA ARG A 152 8.75 14.04 -11.44
C ARG A 152 8.05 15.28 -10.91
N ARG A 153 8.04 15.50 -9.59
CA ARG A 153 7.48 16.72 -9.00
C ARG A 153 8.45 17.89 -9.13
N LEU A 154 9.74 17.64 -8.98
CA LEU A 154 10.77 18.66 -9.17
C LEU A 154 10.72 19.23 -10.60
N THR A 155 10.51 18.38 -11.61
CA THR A 155 10.39 18.82 -13.00
C THR A 155 9.15 19.69 -13.29
N LYS A 156 8.16 19.71 -12.40
CA LYS A 156 6.99 20.61 -12.53
C LYS A 156 7.25 22.01 -12.00
N VAL A 157 8.16 22.14 -11.03
CA VAL A 157 8.44 23.39 -10.32
C VAL A 157 9.69 24.08 -10.89
N TYR A 158 10.68 23.29 -11.28
CA TYR A 158 11.95 23.77 -11.79
C TYR A 158 12.09 23.45 -13.27
N THR A 159 12.36 24.47 -14.08
CA THR A 159 12.73 24.33 -15.49
C THR A 159 14.19 23.91 -15.65
N THR A 160 15.08 24.46 -14.82
CA THR A 160 16.48 24.08 -14.71
C THR A 160 16.87 23.94 -13.23
N ILE A 161 17.39 22.78 -12.85
CA ILE A 161 17.90 22.52 -11.50
C ILE A 161 19.26 21.83 -11.61
N ALA A 162 20.22 22.28 -10.80
CA ALA A 162 21.50 21.59 -10.68
C ALA A 162 21.30 20.16 -10.17
N PHE A 163 22.08 19.21 -10.69
CA PHE A 163 21.93 17.79 -10.33
C PHE A 163 22.12 17.56 -8.83
N GLU A 164 23.07 18.26 -8.22
CA GLU A 164 23.39 18.21 -6.80
C GLU A 164 22.20 18.68 -5.97
N LYS A 165 21.55 19.77 -6.40
CA LYS A 165 20.37 20.28 -5.71
C LYS A 165 19.20 19.32 -5.83
N ALA A 166 18.96 18.78 -7.02
CA ALA A 166 17.92 17.76 -7.20
C ALA A 166 18.19 16.52 -6.34
N ALA A 167 19.44 16.07 -6.27
CA ALA A 167 19.87 14.97 -5.43
C ALA A 167 19.65 15.28 -3.94
N GLU A 168 20.03 16.45 -3.44
CA GLU A 168 19.77 16.88 -2.06
C GLU A 168 18.29 16.88 -1.71
N LEU A 169 17.44 17.43 -2.59
CA LEU A 169 16.00 17.52 -2.35
C LEU A 169 15.37 16.13 -2.25
N VAL A 170 15.69 15.24 -3.21
CA VAL A 170 15.23 13.84 -3.17
C VAL A 170 15.84 13.12 -1.98
N ARG A 171 17.12 13.34 -1.69
CA ARG A 171 17.80 12.75 -0.54
C ARG A 171 17.13 13.15 0.76
N ALA A 172 16.86 14.42 1.00
CA ALA A 172 16.18 14.89 2.19
C ALA A 172 14.79 14.24 2.38
N LEU A 173 14.07 13.97 1.28
CA LEU A 173 12.75 13.32 1.30
C LEU A 173 12.81 11.83 1.71
N PHE A 174 13.97 11.19 1.60
CA PHE A 174 14.14 9.74 1.78
C PHE A 174 15.34 9.32 2.66
N LEU A 175 16.12 10.25 3.21
CA LEU A 175 17.23 10.01 4.13
C LEU A 175 16.80 10.26 5.57
N CYS A 176 16.29 9.20 6.17
CA CYS A 176 17.02 8.75 7.34
C CYS A 176 18.20 7.90 6.84
N PRO A 177 19.45 8.12 7.30
CA PRO A 177 20.61 7.29 6.95
C PRO A 177 20.39 5.79 7.19
N CYS A 178 19.46 5.42 8.09
CA CYS A 178 19.07 4.05 8.36
C CYS A 178 18.35 3.35 7.20
N LEU A 179 17.72 4.09 6.28
CA LEU A 179 16.93 3.58 5.15
C LEU A 179 17.79 3.25 3.92
N VAL A 180 19.00 3.83 3.83
CA VAL A 180 19.98 3.57 2.77
C VAL A 180 20.54 2.16 2.86
N LYS A 181 20.55 1.55 4.06
CA LYS A 181 21.01 0.17 4.28
C LYS A 181 20.01 -0.90 3.78
N TRP A 182 18.82 -0.49 3.33
CA TRP A 182 17.71 -1.38 2.92
C TRP A 182 17.29 -1.21 1.45
N MET A 183 18.08 -0.45 0.68
CA MET A 183 18.08 -0.45 -0.79
C MET A 183 19.21 -1.33 -1.30
#